data_AF-R4NSS2-F1
#
_entry.id   AF-R4NSS2-F1
#
_cell.length_a   1.000
_cell.length_b   1.000
_cell.length_c   1.000
_cell.angle_alpha   90.00
_cell.angle_beta   90.00
_cell.angle_gamma   90.00
#
_symmetry.space_group_name_H-M   'P 1'
#
loop_
_entity.id
_entity.type
_entity.pdbx_description
1 polymer ?
#
loop_
_entity_poly.entity_id
_entity_poly.type
_entity_poly.pdbx_seq_one_letter_code
_entity_poly.pdbx_strand_id
1 'polypeptide(L)' 'MKNKTRSCVPAFLRSCVPAFLRSCVPAFLRSCVPAFLRS' A
#
# COMPACT_ATOMS: atom_id res chain seq x y z
N MET A 1 13.00 -16.56 21.81
CA MET A 1 11.90 -15.78 21.21
C MET A 1 12.41 -14.83 20.11
N LYS A 2 13.22 -15.31 19.15
CA LYS A 2 13.98 -14.44 18.21
C LYS A 2 13.80 -14.79 16.73
N ASN A 3 12.63 -15.25 16.27
CA ASN A 3 12.46 -15.58 14.83
C ASN A 3 11.12 -15.18 14.19
N LYS A 4 10.19 -14.56 14.92
CA LYS A 4 8.89 -14.18 14.36
C LYS A 4 9.00 -13.00 13.39
N THR A 5 9.92 -12.06 13.64
CA THR A 5 10.06 -10.82 12.84
C THR A 5 10.60 -11.08 11.42
N ARG A 6 11.54 -12.01 11.25
CA ARG A 6 12.16 -12.27 9.93
C ARG A 6 11.23 -12.97 8.94
N SER A 7 10.23 -13.72 9.42
CA SER A 7 9.25 -14.42 8.58
C SER A 7 7.97 -13.60 8.35
N CYS A 8 7.58 -12.77 9.32
CA CYS A 8 6.38 -11.92 9.19
C CYS A 8 6.56 -10.78 8.18
N VAL A 9 7.76 -10.20 8.06
CA VAL A 9 8.02 -9.10 7.10
C VAL A 9 7.76 -9.52 5.64
N PRO A 10 8.37 -10.61 5.11
CA PRO A 10 8.11 -11.01 3.72
C PRO A 10 6.66 -11.43 3.48
N ALA A 11 6.00 -12.07 4.45
CA ALA A 11 4.59 -12.45 4.34
C ALA A 11 3.65 -11.23 4.37
N PHE A 12 3.91 -10.27 5.25
CA PHE A 12 3.17 -9.01 5.33
C PHE A 12 3.34 -8.20 4.05
N LEU A 13 4.56 -8.04 3.55
CA LEU A 13 4.79 -7.35 2.29
C LEU A 13 4.06 -8.03 1.12
N ARG A 14 4.09 -9.36 1.05
CA ARG A 14 3.47 -10.11 -0.05
C ARG A 14 1.93 -10.04 -0.05
N SER A 15 1.29 -9.86 1.09
CA SER A 15 -0.19 -9.76 1.17
C SER A 15 -0.69 -8.32 1.32
N CYS A 16 -0.07 -7.51 2.18
CA CYS A 16 -0.54 -6.17 2.48
C CYS A 16 -0.17 -5.16 1.40
N VAL A 17 0.99 -5.29 0.73
CA VAL A 17 1.35 -4.37 -0.37
C VAL A 17 0.37 -4.46 -1.54
N PRO A 18 0.05 -5.65 -2.12
CA PRO A 18 -0.91 -5.70 -3.22
C PRO A 18 -2.32 -5.27 -2.80
N ALA A 19 -2.76 -5.58 -1.57
CA ALA A 19 -4.05 -5.13 -1.05
C ALA A 19 -4.10 -3.60 -0.90
N PHE A 20 -3.04 -3.02 -0.33
CA PHE A 20 -2.90 -1.57 -0.17
C PHE A 20 -2.83 -0.88 -1.54
N LEU A 21 -2.01 -1.37 -2.46
CA LEU A 21 -1.92 -0.81 -3.80
C LEU A 21 -3.27 -0.85 -4.53
N ARG A 22 -3.99 -1.97 -4.46
CA ARG A 22 -5.28 -2.13 -5.16
C ARG A 22 -6.39 -1.23 -4.61
N SER A 23 -6.32 -0.84 -3.34
CA SER A 23 -7.37 -0.02 -2.70
C SER A 23 -6.97 1.45 -2.58
N CYS A 24 -5.75 1.72 -2.10
CA CYS A 24 -5.29 3.08 -1.83
C CYS A 24 -4.81 3.82 -3.07
N VAL A 25 -4.18 3.16 -4.05
CA VAL A 25 -3.73 3.84 -5.29
C VAL A 25 -4.91 4.41 -6.09
N PRO A 26 -5.99 3.67 -6.40
CA PRO A 26 -7.11 4.27 -7.14
C PRO A 26 -7.81 5.38 -6.36
N ALA A 27 -7.92 5.29 -5.04
CA ALA A 27 -8.48 6.36 -4.21
C ALA A 27 -7.60 7.61 -4.23
N PHE A 28 -6.28 7.44 -4.08
CA PHE A 28 -5.31 8.52 -4.15
C PHE A 28 -5.31 9.19 -5.53
N LEU A 29 -5.27 8.41 -6.61
CA LEU A 29 -5.34 8.96 -7.97
C LEU A 29 -6.62 9.74 -8.19
N ARG A 30 -7.77 9.21 -7.76
CA ARG A 30 -9.06 9.88 -7.95
C ARG A 30 -9.19 11.18 -7.16
N SER A 31 -8.52 11.31 -6.02
CA SER A 31 -8.60 12.52 -5.20
C SER A 31 -7.48 13.52 -5.51
N CYS A 32 -6.26 13.06 -5.73
CA CYS A 32 -5.08 13.91 -5.87
C CYS A 32 -4.83 14.34 -7.31
N VAL A 33 -5.10 13.51 -8.33
CA VAL A 33 -4.93 13.90 -9.74
C VAL A 33 -5.79 15.11 -10.12
N PRO A 34 -7.11 15.15 -9.83
CA PRO A 34 -7.91 16.33 -10.15
C PRO A 34 -7.53 17.58 -9.33
N ALA A 35 -6.99 17.41 -8.11
CA ALA A 35 -6.47 18.53 -7.33
C ALA A 35 -5.19 19.11 -7.96
N PHE A 36 -4.29 18.25 -8.44
CA PHE A 36 -3.06 18.66 -9.13
C PHE A 36 -3.33 19.30 -10.49
N LEU A 37 -4.30 18.78 -11.26
CA LEU A 37 -4.67 19.32 -12.56
C LEU A 37 -5.45 20.63 -12.48
N ARG A 38 -6.02 20.95 -11.31
CA ARG A 38 -6.76 22.19 -11.05
C ARG A 38 -5.87 23.27 -10.40
N SER A 39 -4.68 22.90 -9.94
CA SER A 39 -3.65 23.83 -9.49
C SER A 39 -2.82 24.35 -10.66
#